data_AF-A0A967SYQ8-F1
#
_entry.id   AF-A0A967SYQ8-F1
#
_cell.length_a   1.000
_cell.length_b   1.000
_cell.length_c   1.000
_cell.angle_alpha   90.00
_cell.angle_beta   90.00
_cell.angle_gamma   90.00
#
_symmetry.space_group_name_H-M   'P 1'
#
loop_
_entity.id
_entity.type
_entity.pdbx_description
1 polymer ?
#
loop_
_entity_poly.entity_id
_entity_poly.type
_entity_poly.pdbx_seq_one_letter_code
_entity_poly.pdbx_strand_id
1 'polypeptide(L)'
;MGALRGGPAIVRPGATNFWFGFYSDNRRPLGLGVNGFGYVEDETDGSSFSVGPSIRMRPSSRVELSLGPRMSWNTSAWQYVTRTDADAGAHYVFARLEQRTASLTTRLSYAFTPALSLQLYAQPFVAAGDYEGFMEVADPRADGFDARFRRY
;
A
#
# COMPACT_ATOMS: atom_id res chain seq x y z
N MET A 1 -7.94 1.98 14.95
CA MET A 1 -8.26 3.39 14.67
C MET A 1 -9.47 3.44 13.77
N GLY A 2 -10.52 4.17 14.15
CA GLY A 2 -11.82 4.16 13.45
C GLY A 2 -11.73 4.68 12.02
N ALA A 3 -12.33 3.96 11.08
CA ALA A 3 -12.32 4.27 9.64
C ALA A 3 -12.88 5.68 9.31
N LEU A 4 -13.65 6.27 10.22
CA LEU A 4 -14.33 7.55 10.04
C LEU A 4 -13.69 8.74 10.75
N ARG A 5 -12.43 8.64 11.23
CA ARG A 5 -11.71 9.74 11.93
C ARG A 5 -12.60 10.52 12.92
N GLY A 6 -13.48 9.83 13.65
CA GLY A 6 -14.47 10.43 14.55
C GLY A 6 -15.94 10.01 14.34
N GLY A 7 -16.28 9.31 13.25
CA GLY A 7 -17.62 8.77 13.00
C GLY A 7 -17.88 7.31 13.47
N PRO A 8 -19.10 6.78 13.28
CA PRO A 8 -19.51 5.42 13.68
C PRO A 8 -18.56 4.29 13.21
N ALA A 9 -18.45 3.21 13.99
CA ALA A 9 -17.68 2.04 13.58
C ALA A 9 -18.37 1.32 12.41
N ILE A 10 -17.65 1.11 11.30
CA ILE A 10 -18.11 0.32 10.14
C ILE A 10 -17.40 -1.04 10.18
N VAL A 11 -18.18 -2.11 10.00
CA VAL A 11 -17.66 -3.48 9.86
C VAL A 11 -16.88 -3.57 8.56
N ARG A 12 -15.60 -3.93 8.63
CA ARG A 12 -14.81 -4.22 7.43
C ARG A 12 -15.17 -5.61 6.92
N PRO A 13 -15.27 -5.81 5.60
CA PRO A 13 -15.37 -7.12 4.99
C PRO A 13 -14.25 -8.07 5.47
N GLY A 14 -14.52 -9.37 5.43
CA GLY A 14 -13.46 -10.39 5.45
C GLY A 14 -12.48 -10.18 4.30
N ALA A 15 -11.25 -10.68 4.42
CA ALA A 15 -10.26 -10.61 3.35
C ALA A 15 -9.37 -11.85 3.31
N THR A 16 -9.17 -12.38 2.10
CA THR A 16 -8.24 -13.45 1.83
C THR A 16 -6.87 -12.87 1.50
N ASN A 17 -5.83 -13.28 2.24
CA ASN A 17 -4.46 -12.79 2.07
C ASN A 17 -3.58 -13.86 1.39
N PHE A 18 -2.59 -13.41 0.61
CA PHE A 18 -1.59 -14.28 0.01
C PHE A 18 -0.21 -13.61 0.02
N TRP A 19 0.84 -14.42 0.09
CA TRP A 19 2.22 -13.97 -0.01
C TRP A 19 3.06 -14.98 -0.79
N PHE A 20 4.13 -14.49 -1.40
CA PHE A 20 5.16 -15.33 -2.00
C PHE A 20 6.53 -14.68 -1.85
N GLY A 21 7.56 -15.50 -1.88
CA GLY A 21 8.95 -15.04 -1.77
C GLY A 21 9.88 -16.07 -2.39
N PHE A 22 10.73 -15.61 -3.29
CA PHE A 22 11.80 -16.40 -3.89
C PHE A 22 13.10 -15.66 -3.68
N TYR A 23 14.09 -16.34 -3.12
CA TYR A 23 15.38 -15.75 -2.78
C TYR A 23 16.50 -16.66 -3.26
N SER A 24 17.53 -16.04 -3.82
CA SER A 24 18.78 -16.71 -4.12
C SER A 24 19.67 -16.84 -2.87
N ASP A 25 20.82 -17.50 -3.02
CA ASP A 25 21.79 -17.68 -1.93
C ASP A 25 22.44 -16.34 -1.53
N ASN A 26 22.14 -15.88 -0.32
CA ASN A 26 22.64 -14.63 0.25
C ASN A 26 24.12 -14.64 0.65
N ARG A 27 24.81 -15.80 0.55
CA ARG A 27 26.25 -15.91 0.81
C ARG A 27 27.09 -15.46 -0.38
N ARG A 28 26.49 -15.37 -1.57
CA ARG A 28 27.20 -14.94 -2.78
C ARG A 28 27.33 -13.40 -2.83
N PRO A 29 28.34 -12.87 -3.53
CA PRO A 29 28.47 -11.43 -3.75
C PRO A 29 27.27 -10.78 -4.44
N LEU A 30 26.47 -11.56 -5.17
CA LEU A 30 25.21 -11.13 -5.78
C LEU A 30 24.06 -11.95 -5.18
N GLY A 31 23.09 -11.27 -4.60
CA GLY A 31 21.84 -11.82 -4.11
C GLY A 31 20.66 -11.19 -4.84
N LEU A 32 19.82 -12.03 -5.42
CA LEU A 32 18.53 -11.68 -6.00
C LEU A 32 17.40 -12.20 -5.11
N GLY A 33 16.30 -11.47 -5.08
CA GLY A 33 15.06 -11.95 -4.49
C GLY A 33 13.86 -11.27 -5.11
N VAL A 34 12.70 -11.89 -5.00
CA VAL A 34 11.43 -11.25 -5.33
C VAL A 34 10.41 -11.70 -4.31
N ASN A 35 9.63 -10.76 -3.79
CA ASN A 35 8.53 -11.09 -2.91
C ASN A 35 7.30 -10.29 -3.30
N GLY A 36 6.15 -10.84 -2.96
CA GLY A 36 4.90 -10.15 -3.10
C GLY A 36 3.95 -10.53 -1.99
N PHE A 37 3.01 -9.64 -1.73
CA PHE A 37 1.88 -9.91 -0.87
C PHE A 37 0.66 -9.22 -1.46
N GLY A 38 -0.50 -9.74 -1.15
CA GLY A 38 -1.74 -9.09 -1.47
C GLY A 38 -2.89 -9.62 -0.63
N TYR A 39 -4.01 -8.93 -0.74
CA TYR A 39 -5.28 -9.37 -0.22
C TYR A 39 -6.40 -8.97 -1.16
N VAL A 40 -7.50 -9.70 -1.07
CA VAL A 40 -8.77 -9.39 -1.73
C VAL A 40 -9.84 -9.43 -0.66
N GLU A 41 -10.66 -8.39 -0.58
CA GLU A 41 -11.82 -8.34 0.32
C GLU A 41 -12.93 -9.26 -0.22
N ASP A 42 -13.62 -9.96 0.67
CA ASP A 42 -14.57 -11.02 0.31
C ASP A 42 -15.94 -10.43 -0.13
N GLU A 43 -16.30 -9.24 0.35
CA GLU A 43 -17.61 -8.61 0.12
C GLU A 43 -17.55 -7.32 -0.74
N THR A 44 -16.36 -6.85 -1.11
CA THR A 44 -16.17 -5.61 -1.88
C THR A 44 -15.15 -5.82 -3.00
N ASP A 45 -14.92 -4.81 -3.83
CA ASP A 45 -13.82 -4.78 -4.79
C ASP A 45 -12.49 -4.28 -4.18
N GLY A 46 -12.44 -4.13 -2.86
CA GLY A 46 -11.24 -3.77 -2.11
C GLY A 46 -10.15 -4.81 -2.30
N SER A 47 -8.99 -4.39 -2.76
CA SER A 47 -7.86 -5.29 -2.95
C SER A 47 -6.54 -4.54 -2.87
N SER A 48 -5.51 -5.24 -2.46
CA SER A 48 -4.15 -4.70 -2.49
C SER A 48 -3.22 -5.78 -3.01
N PHE A 49 -2.32 -5.41 -3.89
CA PHE A 49 -1.25 -6.28 -4.34
C PHE A 49 0.03 -5.48 -4.43
N SER A 50 1.11 -6.05 -3.94
CA SER A 50 2.40 -5.43 -4.05
C SER A 50 3.49 -6.46 -4.30
N VAL A 51 4.38 -6.12 -5.22
CA VAL A 51 5.51 -6.95 -5.62
C VAL A 51 6.78 -6.10 -5.60
N GLY A 52 7.86 -6.69 -5.11
CA GLY A 52 9.16 -6.04 -5.04
C GLY A 52 10.27 -7.04 -5.35
N PRO A 53 10.89 -6.97 -6.55
CA PRO A 53 12.19 -7.56 -6.73
C PRO A 53 13.23 -6.79 -5.92
N SER A 54 14.27 -7.50 -5.51
CA SER A 54 15.40 -6.98 -4.76
C SER A 54 16.70 -7.52 -5.33
N ILE A 55 17.68 -6.63 -5.39
CA ILE A 55 19.04 -6.93 -5.83
C ILE A 55 19.95 -6.44 -4.72
N ARG A 56 20.79 -7.33 -4.18
CA ARG A 56 21.90 -7.01 -3.29
C ARG A 56 23.19 -7.38 -3.98
N MET A 57 24.16 -6.48 -3.95
CA MET A 57 25.48 -6.72 -4.53
C MET A 57 26.58 -6.23 -3.60
N ARG A 58 27.66 -7.00 -3.53
CA ARG A 58 28.89 -6.69 -2.80
C ARG A 58 30.07 -6.75 -3.76
N PRO A 59 30.30 -5.71 -4.58
CA PRO A 59 31.38 -5.71 -5.57
C PRO A 59 32.77 -5.82 -4.94
N SER A 60 32.91 -5.42 -3.67
CA SER A 60 34.13 -5.59 -2.87
C SER A 60 33.75 -5.73 -1.39
N SER A 61 34.73 -6.05 -0.53
CA SER A 61 34.53 -6.08 0.93
C SER A 61 34.20 -4.72 1.55
N ARG A 62 34.34 -3.63 0.79
CA ARG A 62 34.08 -2.25 1.25
C ARG A 62 32.70 -1.72 0.83
N VAL A 63 32.01 -2.38 -0.09
CA VAL A 63 30.79 -1.86 -0.71
C VAL A 63 29.67 -2.87 -0.64
N GLU A 64 28.52 -2.47 -0.09
CA GLU A 64 27.26 -3.19 -0.22
C GLU A 64 26.19 -2.25 -0.80
N LEU A 65 25.63 -2.62 -1.94
CA LEU A 65 24.53 -1.90 -2.58
C LEU A 65 23.30 -2.81 -2.63
N SER A 66 22.16 -2.27 -2.20
CA SER A 66 20.85 -2.91 -2.30
C SER A 66 19.90 -2.01 -3.06
N LEU A 67 19.23 -2.56 -4.06
CA LEU A 67 18.17 -1.94 -4.84
C LEU A 67 16.89 -2.77 -4.67
N GLY A 68 15.79 -2.11 -4.34
CA GLY A 68 14.50 -2.74 -4.11
C GLY A 68 13.39 -1.91 -4.76
N PRO A 69 13.23 -1.99 -6.09
CA PRO A 69 12.04 -1.46 -6.74
C PRO A 69 10.80 -2.18 -6.19
N ARG A 70 9.71 -1.44 -6.05
CA ARG A 70 8.45 -1.95 -5.54
C ARG A 70 7.30 -1.30 -6.27
N MET A 71 6.36 -2.12 -6.72
CA MET A 71 5.09 -1.68 -7.27
C MET A 71 3.97 -2.12 -6.34
N SER A 72 2.99 -1.25 -6.14
CA SER A 72 1.80 -1.50 -5.34
C SER A 72 0.58 -1.04 -6.11
N TRP A 73 -0.44 -1.88 -6.14
CA TRP A 73 -1.79 -1.57 -6.61
C TRP A 73 -2.72 -1.70 -5.42
N ASN A 74 -3.54 -0.69 -5.20
CA ASN A 74 -4.44 -0.64 -4.07
C ASN A 74 -5.79 -0.09 -4.52
N THR A 75 -6.80 -0.94 -4.48
CA THR A 75 -8.19 -0.59 -4.70
C THR A 75 -8.87 -0.51 -3.34
N SER A 76 -9.44 0.65 -3.02
CA SER A 76 -10.27 0.87 -1.85
C SER A 76 -11.70 1.08 -2.31
N ALA A 77 -12.62 0.20 -1.93
CA ALA A 77 -14.03 0.29 -2.32
C ALA A 77 -14.75 1.51 -1.69
N TRP A 78 -14.19 2.06 -0.60
CA TRP A 78 -14.84 3.05 0.25
C TRP A 78 -13.81 3.95 0.93
N GLN A 79 -13.17 4.80 0.13
CA GLN A 79 -12.26 5.81 0.64
C GLN A 79 -13.04 7.06 1.05
N TYR A 80 -12.88 7.49 2.30
CA TYR A 80 -13.43 8.77 2.76
C TYR A 80 -12.77 9.93 1.98
N VAL A 81 -13.59 10.74 1.33
CA VAL A 81 -13.12 11.88 0.52
C VAL A 81 -13.24 13.16 1.33
N THR A 82 -14.46 13.50 1.76
CA THR A 82 -14.73 14.74 2.48
C THR A 82 -16.03 14.66 3.28
N ARG A 83 -16.20 15.62 4.18
CA ARG A 83 -17.46 15.91 4.86
C ARG A 83 -17.94 17.27 4.40
N THR A 84 -19.20 17.34 3.98
CA THR A 84 -19.87 18.60 3.64
C THR A 84 -21.03 18.80 4.60
N ASP A 85 -21.09 19.95 5.25
CA ASP A 85 -22.24 20.33 6.05
C ASP A 85 -23.26 21.02 5.12
N ALA A 86 -24.46 20.44 4.99
CA ALA A 86 -25.58 21.04 4.28
C ALA A 86 -26.71 21.34 5.28
N ASP A 87 -27.70 22.14 4.87
CA ASP A 87 -28.79 22.62 5.74
C ASP A 87 -29.60 21.50 6.43
N ALA A 88 -29.47 20.24 5.98
CA ALA A 88 -30.15 19.05 6.52
C ALA A 88 -29.26 18.12 7.37
N GLY A 89 -27.97 18.43 7.58
CA GLY A 89 -27.05 17.60 8.37
C GLY A 89 -25.66 17.42 7.74
N ALA A 90 -24.81 16.64 8.42
CA ALA A 90 -23.46 16.31 7.94
C ALA A 90 -23.51 15.17 6.91
N HIS A 91 -23.09 15.45 5.68
CA HIS A 91 -22.97 14.46 4.61
C HIS A 91 -21.52 13.95 4.53
N TYR A 92 -21.34 12.62 4.56
CA TYR A 92 -20.04 11.97 4.43
C TYR A 92 -19.91 11.38 3.04
N VAL A 93 -18.98 11.91 2.24
CA VAL A 93 -18.75 11.48 0.86
C VAL A 93 -17.63 10.47 0.81
N PHE A 94 -17.92 9.32 0.19
CA PHE A 94 -16.97 8.26 -0.09
C PHE A 94 -16.80 8.13 -1.60
N ALA A 95 -15.67 7.61 -2.03
CA ALA A 95 -15.45 7.23 -3.42
C ALA A 95 -14.59 5.97 -3.45
N ARG A 96 -14.72 5.21 -4.54
CA ARG A 96 -13.76 4.16 -4.85
C ARG A 96 -12.44 4.83 -5.25
N LEU A 97 -11.34 4.35 -4.68
CA LEU A 97 -9.99 4.84 -4.99
C LEU A 97 -9.17 3.70 -5.60
N GLU A 98 -8.66 3.91 -6.81
CA GLU A 98 -7.63 3.07 -7.41
C GLU A 98 -6.28 3.77 -7.34
N GLN A 99 -5.40 3.30 -6.46
CA GLN A 99 -4.07 3.88 -6.26
C GLN A 99 -2.99 2.94 -6.78
N ARG A 100 -2.04 3.50 -7.52
CA ARG A 100 -0.81 2.83 -7.96
C ARG A 100 0.38 3.56 -7.40
N THR A 101 1.31 2.82 -6.80
CA THR A 101 2.52 3.40 -6.21
C THR A 101 3.74 2.62 -6.66
N ALA A 102 4.69 3.31 -7.28
CA ALA A 102 6.00 2.80 -7.60
C ALA A 102 7.03 3.45 -6.68
N SER A 103 7.96 2.67 -6.14
CA SER A 103 9.06 3.18 -5.34
C SER A 103 10.33 2.41 -5.64
N LEU A 104 11.48 3.03 -5.35
CA LEU A 104 12.78 2.38 -5.44
C LEU A 104 13.52 2.58 -4.13
N THR A 105 13.68 1.51 -3.35
CA THR A 105 14.51 1.54 -2.16
C THR A 105 15.97 1.33 -2.55
N THR A 106 16.82 2.29 -2.23
CA THR A 106 18.27 2.22 -2.45
C THR A 106 18.97 2.31 -1.10
N ARG A 107 19.82 1.31 -0.81
CA ARG A 107 20.71 1.33 0.35
C ARG A 107 22.13 1.08 -0.10
N LEU A 108 23.04 2.00 0.24
CA LEU A 108 24.46 1.88 -0.04
C LEU A 108 25.23 1.95 1.29
N SER A 109 26.08 0.97 1.52
CA SER A 109 27.07 1.01 2.60
C SER A 109 28.46 1.02 1.97
N TYR A 110 29.29 1.98 2.36
CA TYR A 110 30.66 2.13 1.88
C TYR A 110 31.62 2.31 3.05
N ALA A 111 32.60 1.42 3.19
CA ALA A 111 33.66 1.54 4.19
C ALA A 111 34.91 2.19 3.57
N PHE A 112 35.22 3.41 4.00
CA PHE A 112 36.46 4.09 3.61
C PHE A 112 37.67 3.42 4.28
N THR A 113 37.54 3.11 5.56
CA THR A 113 38.52 2.38 6.38
C THR A 113 37.78 1.43 7.34
N PRO A 114 38.46 0.52 8.05
CA PRO A 114 37.81 -0.31 9.07
C PRO A 114 37.11 0.48 10.18
N ALA A 115 37.47 1.75 10.38
CA ALA A 115 36.91 2.62 11.41
C ALA A 115 36.00 3.74 10.85
N LEU A 116 35.86 3.87 9.52
CA LEU A 116 35.09 4.94 8.88
C LEU A 116 34.21 4.38 7.76
N SER A 117 32.90 4.59 7.87
CA SER A 117 31.92 4.16 6.87
C SER A 117 30.85 5.21 6.61
N LEU A 118 30.25 5.15 5.42
CA LEU A 118 29.07 5.91 5.00
C LEU A 118 27.92 4.93 4.74
N GLN A 119 26.74 5.28 5.24
CA GLN A 119 25.49 4.59 4.95
C GLN A 119 24.51 5.58 4.33
N LEU A 120 24.06 5.27 3.12
CA LEU A 120 23.05 6.04 2.40
C LEU A 120 21.77 5.22 2.30
N TYR A 121 20.64 5.85 2.61
CA TYR A 121 19.31 5.32 2.37
C TYR A 121 18.49 6.34 1.57
N ALA A 122 17.88 5.90 0.48
CA ALA A 122 16.99 6.71 -0.34
C ALA A 122 15.79 5.87 -0.79
N GLN A 123 14.62 6.48 -0.81
CA GLN A 123 13.40 5.82 -1.30
C GLN A 123 12.53 6.80 -2.10
N PRO A 124 12.96 7.20 -3.31
CA PRO A 124 12.08 7.92 -4.22
C PRO A 124 10.82 7.09 -4.50
N PHE A 125 9.68 7.79 -4.56
CA PHE A 125 8.40 7.19 -4.89
C PHE A 125 7.57 8.10 -5.78
N VAL A 126 6.68 7.50 -6.56
CA VAL A 126 5.60 8.14 -7.29
C VAL A 126 4.30 7.40 -6.99
N ALA A 127 3.25 8.15 -6.69
CA ALA A 127 1.92 7.63 -6.45
C ALA A 127 0.92 8.37 -7.34
N ALA A 128 0.05 7.62 -7.99
CA ALA A 128 -1.10 8.13 -8.73
C ALA A 128 -2.35 7.46 -8.17
N GLY A 129 -3.45 8.20 -8.06
CA GLY A 129 -4.71 7.68 -7.54
C GLY A 129 -5.89 8.33 -8.25
N ASP A 130 -6.78 7.48 -8.77
CA ASP A 130 -8.00 7.89 -9.46
C ASP A 130 -9.20 7.63 -8.56
N TYR A 131 -10.08 8.62 -8.39
CA TYR A 131 -11.31 8.50 -7.63
C TYR A 131 -12.50 8.33 -8.57
N GLU A 132 -13.29 7.29 -8.36
CA GLU A 132 -14.47 6.97 -9.16
C GLU A 132 -15.68 6.68 -8.27
N GLY A 133 -16.89 6.84 -8.82
CA GLY A 133 -18.14 6.42 -8.18
C GLY A 133 -18.35 7.04 -6.79
N PHE A 134 -18.58 8.35 -6.73
CA PHE A 134 -18.92 9.03 -5.49
C PHE A 134 -20.21 8.45 -4.89
N MET A 135 -20.15 8.12 -3.60
CA MET A 135 -21.21 7.46 -2.84
C MET A 135 -21.44 8.21 -1.54
N GLU A 136 -22.68 8.19 -1.08
CA GLU A 136 -23.09 8.71 0.21
C GLU A 136 -23.53 7.57 1.14
N VAL A 137 -23.21 7.67 2.43
CA VAL A 137 -23.65 6.69 3.43
C VAL A 137 -25.14 6.86 3.68
N ALA A 138 -25.93 5.84 3.38
CA ALA A 138 -27.38 5.83 3.59
C ALA A 138 -27.74 5.12 4.91
N ASP A 139 -27.33 3.86 5.09
CA ASP A 139 -27.51 3.10 6.33
C ASP A 139 -26.18 2.46 6.78
N PRO A 140 -25.45 3.05 7.73
CA PRO A 140 -24.14 2.56 8.14
C PRO A 140 -24.17 1.20 8.87
N ARG A 141 -25.35 0.65 9.20
CA ARG A 141 -25.50 -0.61 9.96
C ARG A 141 -26.15 -1.76 9.18
N ALA A 142 -26.53 -1.57 7.92
CA ALA A 142 -27.13 -2.65 7.12
C ALA A 142 -26.18 -3.84 6.92
N ASP A 143 -26.67 -5.08 6.78
CA ASP A 143 -25.78 -6.25 6.64
C ASP A 143 -25.06 -6.31 5.29
N GLY A 144 -25.66 -5.79 4.20
CA GLY A 144 -25.08 -5.82 2.85
C GLY A 144 -24.40 -4.50 2.45
N PHE A 145 -23.23 -4.59 1.79
CA PHE A 145 -22.46 -3.43 1.32
C PHE A 145 -23.28 -2.47 0.42
N ASP A 146 -24.07 -3.02 -0.51
CA ASP A 146 -24.92 -2.23 -1.42
C ASP A 146 -26.06 -1.49 -0.70
N ALA A 147 -26.51 -1.98 0.46
CA ALA A 147 -27.54 -1.33 1.26
C ALA A 147 -26.96 -0.19 2.15
N ARG A 148 -25.63 -0.16 2.34
CA ARG A 148 -24.95 0.87 3.16
C ARG A 148 -24.69 2.16 2.39
N PHE A 149 -24.57 2.09 1.07
CA PHE A 149 -24.16 3.20 0.22
C PHE A 149 -25.19 3.49 -0.87
N ARG A 150 -25.55 4.77 -1.05
CA ARG A 150 -26.33 5.24 -2.19
C ARG A 150 -25.37 5.89 -3.19
N ARG A 151 -25.36 5.40 -4.44
CA ARG A 151 -24.61 6.04 -5.53
C ARG A 151 -25.33 7.32 -5.96
N TYR A 152 -24.55 8.35 -6.28
CA TYR A 152 -25.04 9.52 -7.01
C TYR A 152 -25.38 9.16 -8.46
#